data_AF-A0A8J4UM53-F1
#
_entry.id   AF-A0A8J4UM53-F1
#
_cell.length_a   1.000
_cell.length_b   1.000
_cell.length_c   1.000
_cell.angle_alpha   90.00
_cell.angle_beta   90.00
_cell.angle_gamma   90.00
#
_symmetry.space_group_name_H-M   'P 1'
#
loop_
_entity.id
_entity.type
_entity.pdbx_description
1 polymer ?
#
loop_
_entity_poly.entity_id
_entity_poly.type
_entity_poly.pdbx_seq_one_letter_code
_entity_poly.pdbx_strand_id
1 'polypeptide(L)'
;MSVKLAVVVLALAVQRSVDATDSSDSHESSSQERPLTAQKRRLSLKDKAQMQQCLLGAGDVGCATFQCFTNNSCEIRGLHDICMNFLHNAGKFDSQGKSFIKDALKCMAHGLRHKFSCISRKCVSMRKMVLQLQHECYNKHNVCSVVRQNINVMMEMIHFQDLFPKG
;
A
#
# COMPACT_ATOMS: atom_id res chain seq x y z
N MET A 1 50.48 -6.89 31.77
CA MET A 1 49.77 -8.20 31.61
C MET A 1 48.24 -8.07 31.49
N SER A 2 47.67 -6.87 31.29
CA SER A 2 46.22 -6.67 31.39
C SER A 2 45.48 -6.54 30.04
N VAL A 3 46.20 -6.33 28.93
CA VAL A 3 45.59 -6.14 27.59
C VAL A 3 45.30 -7.49 26.91
N LYS A 4 46.15 -8.50 27.10
CA LYS A 4 45.95 -9.84 26.51
C LYS A 4 44.74 -10.57 27.11
N LEU A 5 44.40 -10.29 28.37
CA LEU A 5 43.24 -10.87 29.03
C LEU A 5 41.91 -10.29 28.49
N ALA A 6 41.89 -9.00 28.17
CA ALA A 6 40.71 -8.34 27.61
C ALA A 6 40.35 -8.83 26.19
N VAL A 7 41.37 -9.17 25.38
CA VAL A 7 41.17 -9.70 24.02
C VAL A 7 40.61 -11.12 24.05
N VAL A 8 41.03 -11.96 25.00
CA VAL A 8 40.51 -13.33 25.17
C VAL A 8 39.05 -13.32 25.66
N VAL A 9 38.69 -12.38 26.54
CA VAL A 9 37.30 -12.23 27.01
C VAL A 9 36.37 -11.75 25.89
N LEU A 10 36.81 -10.82 25.03
CA LEU A 10 36.02 -10.40 23.86
C LEU A 10 35.88 -11.51 22.81
N ALA A 11 36.93 -12.32 22.59
CA ALA A 11 36.86 -13.42 21.62
C ALA A 11 35.88 -14.52 22.05
N LEU A 12 35.83 -14.85 23.36
CA LEU A 12 34.91 -15.85 23.91
C LEU A 12 33.44 -15.36 23.96
N ALA A 13 33.21 -14.05 24.01
CA ALA A 13 31.87 -13.48 24.00
C ALA A 13 31.22 -13.52 22.59
N VAL A 14 32.01 -13.44 21.53
CA VAL A 14 31.53 -13.42 20.14
C VAL A 14 31.17 -14.82 19.61
N GLN A 15 31.74 -15.90 20.20
CA GLN A 15 31.48 -17.28 19.78
C GLN A 15 30.23 -17.94 20.39
N ARG A 16 29.48 -17.25 21.26
CA ARG A 16 28.31 -17.83 21.94
C ARG A 16 26.93 -17.44 21.37
N SER A 17 26.86 -16.69 20.28
CA SER A 17 25.58 -16.22 19.71
C SER A 17 25.12 -16.97 18.45
N VAL A 18 25.73 -18.13 18.14
CA VAL A 18 25.25 -19.02 17.07
C VAL A 18 25.01 -20.40 17.68
N ASP A 19 23.81 -20.63 18.21
CA ASP A 19 23.06 -21.89 18.06
C ASP A 19 21.68 -21.84 18.72
N ALA A 20 20.68 -22.20 17.89
CA ALA A 20 19.41 -22.88 18.17
C ALA A 20 18.41 -22.35 19.23
N THR A 21 17.26 -21.90 18.70
CA THR A 21 15.87 -22.30 19.02
C THR A 21 15.63 -23.20 20.25
N ASP A 22 14.88 -22.74 21.27
CA ASP A 22 13.50 -23.18 21.56
C ASP A 22 12.85 -22.33 22.67
N SER A 23 11.53 -22.35 22.65
CA SER A 23 10.47 -21.70 23.43
C SER A 23 10.56 -21.72 24.98
N SER A 24 10.21 -20.59 25.64
CA SER A 24 9.16 -20.44 26.68
C SER A 24 9.21 -19.11 27.46
N ASP A 25 8.03 -18.46 27.53
CA ASP A 25 7.42 -17.59 28.55
C ASP A 25 8.05 -16.32 29.18
N SER A 26 7.33 -15.20 28.94
CA SER A 26 6.78 -14.23 29.91
C SER A 26 7.70 -13.26 30.69
N HIS A 27 7.68 -11.97 30.33
CA HIS A 27 6.95 -10.91 31.06
C HIS A 27 7.19 -9.48 30.49
N GLU A 28 6.07 -8.78 30.32
CA GLU A 28 5.77 -7.33 30.26
C GLU A 28 6.87 -6.27 30.07
N SER A 29 6.67 -5.39 29.07
CA SER A 29 6.27 -3.99 29.34
C SER A 29 5.80 -3.24 28.08
N SER A 30 4.55 -2.76 28.14
CA SER A 30 4.02 -1.50 27.60
C SER A 30 4.15 -1.15 26.10
N SER A 31 3.10 -1.44 25.32
CA SER A 31 2.37 -0.51 24.43
C SER A 31 1.44 -1.33 23.52
N GLN A 32 0.24 -1.61 24.02
CA GLN A 32 -0.74 -2.45 23.36
C GLN A 32 -1.81 -1.59 22.69
N GLU A 33 -1.60 -1.24 21.43
CA GLU A 33 -2.68 -0.93 20.50
C GLU A 33 -2.68 -1.97 19.36
N ARG A 34 -3.81 -2.64 19.15
CA ARG A 34 -3.97 -3.76 18.21
C ARG A 34 -3.66 -3.36 16.76
N PRO A 35 -2.94 -4.23 16.01
CA PRO A 35 -3.56 -4.74 14.77
C PRO A 35 -3.25 -6.22 14.45
N LEU A 36 -3.06 -7.09 15.45
CA LEU A 36 -2.85 -8.53 15.22
C LEU A 36 -4.03 -9.23 14.49
N THR A 37 -5.21 -8.63 14.46
CA THR A 37 -6.40 -9.15 13.77
C THR A 37 -6.44 -8.82 12.26
N ALA A 38 -5.84 -7.71 11.83
CA ALA A 38 -5.82 -7.30 10.43
C ALA A 38 -4.97 -8.24 9.56
N GLN A 39 -3.91 -8.81 10.15
CA GLN A 39 -2.94 -9.67 9.46
C GLN A 39 -3.53 -11.04 9.08
N LYS A 40 -4.58 -11.50 9.77
CA LYS A 40 -5.27 -12.78 9.49
C LYS A 40 -6.56 -12.63 8.67
N ARG A 41 -6.99 -11.42 8.35
CA ARG A 41 -8.23 -11.20 7.58
C ARG A 41 -8.07 -11.71 6.15
N ARG A 42 -9.09 -12.40 5.65
CA ARG A 42 -9.13 -12.95 4.29
C ARG A 42 -10.37 -12.46 3.57
N LEU A 43 -10.21 -12.15 2.30
CA LEU A 43 -11.30 -11.90 1.38
C LEU A 43 -12.19 -13.15 1.28
N SER A 44 -13.51 -12.98 1.32
CA SER A 44 -14.43 -14.10 1.11
C SER A 44 -14.28 -14.65 -0.33
N LEU A 45 -14.65 -15.92 -0.56
CA LEU A 45 -14.63 -16.47 -1.93
C LEU A 45 -15.62 -15.72 -2.83
N LYS A 46 -16.79 -15.39 -2.28
CA LYS A 46 -17.83 -14.60 -2.95
C LYS A 46 -17.33 -13.21 -3.33
N ASP A 47 -16.69 -12.50 -2.39
CA ASP A 47 -16.11 -11.17 -2.63
C ASP A 47 -15.04 -11.27 -3.73
N LYS A 48 -14.14 -12.26 -3.66
CA LYS A 48 -13.10 -12.44 -4.70
C LYS A 48 -13.73 -12.65 -6.09
N ALA A 49 -14.75 -13.49 -6.20
CA ALA A 49 -15.42 -13.74 -7.48
C ALA A 49 -16.17 -12.50 -8.00
N GLN A 50 -16.90 -11.80 -7.14
CA GLN A 50 -17.63 -10.58 -7.51
C GLN A 50 -16.68 -9.46 -7.95
N MET A 51 -15.58 -9.27 -7.22
CA MET A 51 -14.55 -8.31 -7.58
C MET A 51 -13.88 -8.66 -8.90
N GLN A 52 -13.55 -9.94 -9.13
CA GLN A 52 -12.99 -10.39 -10.41
C GLN A 52 -13.95 -10.08 -11.57
N GLN A 53 -15.25 -10.38 -11.42
CA GLN A 53 -16.24 -10.10 -12.45
C GLN A 53 -16.38 -8.59 -12.71
N CYS A 54 -16.40 -7.78 -11.64
CA CYS A 54 -16.42 -6.32 -11.75
C CYS A 54 -15.20 -5.79 -12.51
N LEU A 55 -14.00 -6.27 -12.19
CA LEU A 55 -12.75 -5.87 -12.86
C LEU A 55 -12.76 -6.18 -14.36
N LEU A 56 -13.32 -7.33 -14.77
CA LEU A 56 -13.41 -7.72 -16.18
C LEU A 56 -14.40 -6.84 -16.96
N GLY A 57 -15.47 -6.37 -16.33
CA GLY A 57 -16.48 -5.51 -16.96
C GLY A 57 -16.19 -4.01 -16.85
N ALA A 58 -15.30 -3.59 -15.96
CA ALA A 58 -14.98 -2.18 -15.75
C ALA A 58 -14.07 -1.63 -16.85
N GLY A 59 -14.33 -0.39 -17.28
CA GLY A 59 -13.48 0.32 -18.22
C GLY A 59 -12.10 0.71 -17.66
N ASP A 60 -11.13 0.87 -18.55
CA ASP A 60 -9.76 1.30 -18.24
C ASP A 60 -9.59 2.80 -18.02
N VAL A 61 -10.62 3.58 -18.35
CA VAL A 61 -10.64 5.03 -18.23
C VAL A 61 -11.69 5.43 -17.21
N GLY A 62 -11.38 6.42 -16.38
CA GLY A 62 -12.25 6.87 -15.29
C GLY A 62 -12.13 6.04 -14.02
N CYS A 63 -13.17 6.03 -13.18
CA CYS A 63 -13.11 5.47 -11.82
C CYS A 63 -13.78 4.11 -11.62
N ALA A 64 -14.44 3.55 -12.64
CA ALA A 64 -15.23 2.32 -12.53
C ALA A 64 -14.43 1.13 -11.97
N THR A 65 -13.18 0.95 -12.42
CA THR A 65 -12.31 -0.14 -11.94
C THR A 65 -12.03 -0.06 -10.43
N PHE A 66 -11.90 1.15 -9.88
CA PHE A 66 -11.63 1.34 -8.46
C PHE A 66 -12.88 1.13 -7.59
N GLN A 67 -14.07 1.32 -8.17
CA GLN A 67 -15.34 1.06 -7.50
C GLN A 67 -15.48 -0.42 -7.07
N CYS A 68 -14.85 -1.35 -7.81
CA CYS A 68 -14.82 -2.78 -7.48
C CYS A 68 -14.23 -3.08 -6.10
N PHE A 69 -13.50 -2.14 -5.47
CA PHE A 69 -12.89 -2.31 -4.15
C PHE A 69 -13.65 -1.59 -3.02
N THR A 70 -14.79 -0.95 -3.27
CA THR A 70 -15.47 -0.12 -2.25
C THR A 70 -16.09 -0.89 -1.10
N ASN A 71 -16.63 -2.09 -1.35
CA ASN A 71 -17.32 -2.89 -0.33
C ASN A 71 -16.74 -4.30 -0.24
N ASN A 72 -15.60 -4.44 0.44
CA ASN A 72 -14.93 -5.73 0.60
C ASN A 72 -14.43 -5.96 2.03
N SER A 73 -14.34 -7.23 2.40
CA SER A 73 -13.87 -7.68 3.71
C SER A 73 -12.40 -7.36 4.03
N CYS A 74 -11.61 -6.84 3.09
CA CYS A 74 -10.22 -6.42 3.32
C CYS A 74 -10.02 -4.92 3.58
N GLU A 75 -11.11 -4.13 3.55
CA GLU A 75 -11.08 -2.68 3.81
C GLU A 75 -10.05 -1.94 2.95
N ILE A 76 -9.92 -2.34 1.69
CA ILE A 76 -9.13 -1.62 0.69
C ILE A 76 -9.95 -0.40 0.27
N ARG A 77 -10.01 0.60 1.15
CA ARG A 77 -10.85 1.81 1.01
C ARG A 77 -10.10 2.91 0.27
N GLY A 78 -10.84 3.93 -0.16
CA GLY A 78 -10.30 5.19 -0.68
C GLY A 78 -9.86 5.18 -2.13
N LEU A 79 -9.66 4.03 -2.80
CA LEU A 79 -9.23 4.01 -4.20
C LEU A 79 -10.19 4.74 -5.14
N HIS A 80 -11.49 4.48 -4.99
CA HIS A 80 -12.53 5.13 -5.77
C HIS A 80 -12.61 6.63 -5.44
N ASP A 81 -12.58 6.99 -4.16
CA ASP A 81 -12.71 8.38 -3.69
C ASP A 81 -11.52 9.23 -4.15
N ILE A 82 -10.30 8.69 -4.06
CA ILE A 82 -9.08 9.30 -4.59
C ILE A 82 -9.21 9.53 -6.10
N CYS A 83 -9.67 8.51 -6.85
CA CYS A 83 -9.88 8.64 -8.28
C CYS A 83 -10.88 9.76 -8.61
N MET A 84 -12.02 9.79 -7.91
CA MET A 84 -13.03 10.82 -8.08
C MET A 84 -12.48 12.22 -7.74
N ASN A 85 -11.66 12.33 -6.69
CA ASN A 85 -11.00 13.60 -6.34
C ASN A 85 -10.09 14.11 -7.46
N PHE A 86 -9.30 13.22 -8.09
CA PHE A 86 -8.51 13.58 -9.28
C PHE A 86 -9.40 14.01 -10.45
N LEU A 87 -10.48 13.28 -10.74
CA LEU A 87 -11.37 13.63 -11.86
C LEU A 87 -12.09 14.97 -11.64
N HIS A 88 -12.58 15.24 -10.43
CA HIS A 88 -13.25 16.51 -10.11
C HIS A 88 -12.29 17.70 -10.21
N ASN A 89 -11.03 17.53 -9.83
CA ASN A 89 -10.01 18.58 -9.91
C ASN A 89 -9.27 18.60 -11.26
N ALA A 90 -9.52 17.65 -12.17
CA ALA A 90 -8.77 17.51 -13.42
C ALA A 90 -8.74 18.79 -14.25
N GLY A 91 -9.80 19.61 -14.19
CA GLY A 91 -9.86 20.91 -14.87
C GLY A 91 -8.77 21.90 -14.46
N LYS A 92 -8.33 21.84 -13.19
CA LYS A 92 -7.32 22.73 -12.59
C LYS A 92 -5.87 22.34 -12.95
N PHE A 93 -5.64 21.09 -13.35
CA PHE A 93 -4.32 20.64 -13.77
C PHE A 93 -3.95 21.21 -15.14
N ASP A 94 -2.65 21.43 -15.34
CA ASP A 94 -2.10 21.71 -16.66
C ASP A 94 -2.22 20.48 -17.59
N SER A 95 -1.73 20.61 -18.83
CA SER A 95 -1.77 19.52 -19.81
C SER A 95 -0.98 18.29 -19.36
N GLN A 96 0.15 18.48 -18.67
CA GLN A 96 0.95 17.38 -18.12
C GLN A 96 0.16 16.63 -17.03
N GLY A 97 -0.41 17.33 -16.08
CA GLY A 97 -1.20 16.78 -14.98
C GLY A 97 -2.46 16.05 -15.46
N LYS A 98 -3.15 16.59 -16.46
CA LYS A 98 -4.29 15.92 -17.11
C LYS A 98 -3.87 14.60 -17.76
N SER A 99 -2.73 14.57 -18.46
CA SER A 99 -2.22 13.31 -19.02
C SER A 99 -1.82 12.33 -17.92
N PHE A 100 -1.14 12.81 -16.87
CA PHE A 100 -0.78 11.98 -15.72
C PHE A 100 -2.00 11.30 -15.09
N ILE A 101 -3.07 12.05 -14.79
CA ILE A 101 -4.30 11.50 -14.21
C ILE A 101 -4.83 10.37 -15.10
N LYS A 102 -5.00 10.64 -16.39
CA LYS A 102 -5.50 9.64 -17.35
C LYS A 102 -4.60 8.41 -17.42
N ASP A 103 -3.31 8.60 -17.59
CA ASP A 103 -2.36 7.52 -17.87
C ASP A 103 -2.06 6.69 -16.61
N ALA A 104 -1.94 7.32 -15.44
CA ALA A 104 -1.75 6.64 -14.16
C ALA A 104 -3.01 5.85 -13.76
N LEU A 105 -4.22 6.40 -13.92
CA LEU A 105 -5.47 5.67 -13.67
C LEU A 105 -5.61 4.48 -14.62
N LYS A 106 -5.28 4.64 -15.90
CA LYS A 106 -5.26 3.54 -16.87
C LYS A 106 -4.25 2.46 -16.50
N CYS A 107 -3.05 2.84 -16.10
CA CYS A 107 -2.01 1.91 -15.62
C CYS A 107 -2.52 1.09 -14.42
N MET A 108 -3.12 1.76 -13.44
CA MET A 108 -3.70 1.13 -12.26
C MET A 108 -4.84 0.19 -12.63
N ALA A 109 -5.77 0.62 -13.48
CA ALA A 109 -6.92 -0.20 -13.88
C ALA A 109 -6.46 -1.50 -14.57
N HIS A 110 -5.54 -1.36 -15.53
CA HIS A 110 -4.95 -2.50 -16.24
C HIS A 110 -4.23 -3.45 -15.28
N GLY A 111 -3.40 -2.92 -14.38
CA GLY A 111 -2.66 -3.72 -13.41
C GLY A 111 -3.56 -4.44 -12.40
N LEU A 112 -4.64 -3.79 -11.93
CA LEU A 112 -5.61 -4.41 -11.03
C LEU A 112 -6.29 -5.58 -11.74
N ARG A 113 -6.78 -5.38 -12.97
CA ARG A 113 -7.43 -6.46 -13.75
C ARG A 113 -6.48 -7.65 -13.97
N HIS A 114 -5.22 -7.39 -14.33
CA HIS A 114 -4.26 -8.44 -14.65
C HIS A 114 -3.73 -9.18 -13.40
N LYS A 115 -3.50 -8.48 -12.29
CA LYS A 115 -2.86 -9.07 -11.10
C LYS A 115 -3.86 -9.69 -10.11
N PHE A 116 -5.13 -9.28 -10.14
CA PHE A 116 -6.12 -9.71 -9.14
C PHE A 116 -6.49 -11.20 -9.24
N SER A 117 -6.50 -11.81 -10.42
CA SER A 117 -6.83 -13.24 -10.55
C SER A 117 -5.86 -14.12 -9.75
N CYS A 118 -4.57 -13.80 -9.79
CA CYS A 118 -3.48 -14.56 -9.19
C CYS A 118 -3.20 -14.24 -7.71
N ILE A 119 -3.79 -13.18 -7.16
CA ILE A 119 -3.47 -12.76 -5.78
C ILE A 119 -4.14 -13.69 -4.74
N SER A 120 -3.44 -13.94 -3.64
CA SER A 120 -4.01 -14.70 -2.52
C SER A 120 -5.16 -13.93 -1.86
N ARG A 121 -6.13 -14.65 -1.25
CA ARG A 121 -7.23 -14.02 -0.49
C ARG A 121 -6.79 -13.33 0.81
N LYS A 122 -5.51 -13.41 1.21
CA LYS A 122 -5.04 -12.73 2.42
C LYS A 122 -5.13 -11.22 2.19
N CYS A 123 -5.78 -10.49 3.09
CA CYS A 123 -5.93 -9.04 2.93
C CYS A 123 -4.58 -8.30 2.90
N VAL A 124 -3.56 -8.84 3.58
CA VAL A 124 -2.17 -8.35 3.47
C VAL A 124 -1.64 -8.46 2.04
N SER A 125 -1.88 -9.58 1.35
CA SER A 125 -1.48 -9.74 -0.07
C SER A 125 -2.23 -8.78 -0.98
N MET A 126 -3.53 -8.60 -0.74
CA MET A 126 -4.36 -7.65 -1.49
C MET A 126 -3.86 -6.22 -1.36
N ARG A 127 -3.65 -5.73 -0.13
CA ARG A 127 -3.14 -4.38 0.15
C ARG A 127 -1.75 -4.19 -0.46
N LYS A 128 -0.87 -5.18 -0.32
CA LYS A 128 0.47 -5.15 -0.91
C LYS A 128 0.41 -5.04 -2.44
N MET A 129 -0.49 -5.79 -3.09
CA MET A 129 -0.68 -5.71 -4.54
C MET A 129 -1.10 -4.30 -4.98
N VAL A 130 -2.06 -3.68 -4.29
CA VAL A 130 -2.53 -2.31 -4.59
C VAL A 130 -1.41 -1.29 -4.40
N LEU A 131 -0.70 -1.33 -3.27
CA LEU A 131 0.39 -0.40 -2.96
C LEU A 131 1.56 -0.54 -3.96
N GLN A 132 1.92 -1.77 -4.31
CA GLN A 132 2.97 -2.02 -5.30
C GLN A 132 2.57 -1.46 -6.67
N LEU A 133 1.31 -1.65 -7.06
CA LEU A 133 0.83 -1.12 -8.34
C LEU A 133 0.75 0.41 -8.35
N GLN A 134 0.34 1.02 -7.24
CA GLN A 134 0.34 2.47 -7.07
C GLN A 134 1.75 3.03 -7.28
N HIS A 135 2.74 2.47 -6.59
CA HIS A 135 4.13 2.86 -6.74
C HIS A 135 4.65 2.65 -8.18
N GLU A 136 4.35 1.50 -8.79
CA GLU A 136 4.71 1.18 -10.18
C GLU A 136 4.16 2.24 -11.16
N CYS A 137 2.86 2.52 -11.09
CA CYS A 137 2.20 3.45 -12.00
C CYS A 137 2.61 4.91 -11.76
N TYR A 138 2.76 5.35 -10.51
CA TYR A 138 3.19 6.71 -10.19
C TYR A 138 4.61 6.99 -10.65
N ASN A 139 5.52 6.03 -10.50
CA ASN A 139 6.89 6.17 -11.00
C ASN A 139 6.92 6.13 -12.52
N LYS A 140 6.19 5.19 -13.14
CA LYS A 140 6.09 5.07 -14.61
C LYS A 140 5.61 6.36 -15.27
N HIS A 141 4.71 7.10 -14.61
CA HIS A 141 4.15 8.35 -15.11
C HIS A 141 4.75 9.61 -14.46
N ASN A 142 5.91 9.49 -13.80
CA ASN A 142 6.70 10.59 -13.26
C ASN A 142 5.92 11.54 -12.34
N VAL A 143 5.29 10.97 -11.30
CA VAL A 143 4.51 11.72 -10.31
C VAL A 143 5.28 12.90 -9.70
N CYS A 144 6.60 12.79 -9.53
CA CYS A 144 7.43 13.87 -8.97
C CYS A 144 7.44 15.11 -9.87
N SER A 145 7.53 14.93 -11.19
CA SER A 145 7.42 16.06 -12.13
C SER A 145 6.06 16.72 -12.04
N VAL A 146 5.00 15.89 -12.06
CA VAL A 146 3.61 16.35 -12.05
C VAL A 146 3.30 17.14 -10.78
N VAL A 147 3.73 16.63 -9.62
CA VAL A 147 3.58 17.30 -8.33
C VAL A 147 4.28 18.65 -8.32
N ARG A 148 5.52 18.75 -8.83
CA ARG A 148 6.24 20.04 -8.88
C ARG A 148 5.52 21.06 -9.77
N GLN A 149 5.00 20.62 -10.91
CA GLN A 149 4.33 21.52 -11.88
C GLN A 149 2.91 21.90 -11.46
N ASN A 150 2.24 21.06 -10.65
CA ASN A 150 0.85 21.23 -10.23
C ASN A 150 0.70 21.31 -8.71
N ILE A 151 1.71 21.81 -7.98
CA ILE A 151 1.78 21.74 -6.51
C ILE A 151 0.58 22.40 -5.82
N ASN A 152 0.08 23.52 -6.36
CA ASN A 152 -1.08 24.23 -5.81
C ASN A 152 -2.34 23.37 -5.85
N VAL A 153 -2.61 22.72 -6.98
CA VAL A 153 -3.77 21.83 -7.15
C VAL A 153 -3.62 20.59 -6.27
N MET A 154 -2.41 20.02 -6.19
CA MET A 154 -2.13 18.86 -5.34
C MET A 154 -2.33 19.18 -3.84
N MET A 155 -1.94 20.38 -3.40
CA MET A 155 -2.15 20.85 -2.03
C MET A 155 -3.63 21.08 -1.70
N GLU A 156 -4.44 21.55 -2.65
CA GLU A 156 -5.89 21.67 -2.48
C GLU A 156 -6.59 20.30 -2.36
N MET A 157 -6.04 19.29 -3.04
CA MET A 157 -6.59 17.93 -3.05
C MET A 157 -6.25 17.12 -1.80
N ILE A 158 -5.17 17.47 -1.10
CA ILE A 158 -4.70 16.77 0.10
C ILE A 158 -5.11 17.60 1.31
N HIS A 159 -6.07 17.12 2.11
CA HIS A 159 -6.36 17.81 3.36
C HIS A 159 -5.22 17.60 4.35
N PHE A 160 -4.87 18.64 5.10
CA PHE A 160 -3.82 18.57 6.12
C PHE A 160 -4.02 17.42 7.13
N GLN A 161 -5.27 17.08 7.41
CA GLN A 161 -5.66 15.97 8.29
C GLN A 161 -5.35 14.57 7.72
N ASP A 162 -5.14 14.47 6.41
CA ASP A 162 -4.82 13.22 5.71
C ASP A 162 -3.30 12.95 5.67
N LEU A 163 -2.48 13.95 6.01
CA LEU A 163 -1.01 13.87 5.99
C LEU A 163 -0.40 13.38 7.31
N PHE A 164 -1.17 13.41 8.40
CA PHE A 164 -0.72 12.99 9.72
C PHE A 164 -1.65 11.91 10.26
N PRO A 165 -1.11 10.76 10.74
CA PRO A 165 -1.93 9.77 11.42
C PRO A 165 -2.61 10.44 12.63
N LYS A 166 -3.92 10.20 12.79
CA LYS A 166 -4.60 10.55 14.04
C LYS A 166 -3.94 9.70 15.13
N GLY A 167 -3.47 10.39 16.17
CA GLY A 167 -2.58 9.87 17.22
C GLY A 167 -3.04 8.57 17.84
#